data_AF-A0AAN0J383-F1
#
_entry.id   AF-A0AAN0J383-F1
#
_cell.length_a   1.000
_cell.length_b   1.000
_cell.length_c   1.000
_cell.angle_alpha   90.00
_cell.angle_beta   90.00
_cell.angle_gamma   90.00
#
_symmetry.space_group_name_H-M   'P 1'
#
loop_
_entity.id
_entity.type
_entity.pdbx_description
1 polymer ?
#
loop_
_entity_poly.entity_id
_entity_poly.type
_entity_poly.pdbx_seq_one_letter_code
_entity_poly.pdbx_strand_id
1 'polypeptide(L)'
;MIALRVTVFFLLSVSEVISQCPPSSGIYLRHDGNCYTNGSYFFDADIKGASNSIQCVLPDSTLTAGEWVTPSGSSVDCSADPLRCNEISSPNATISLYIPNGQGISPSDDGWYKCCLPTDCSDSNTIIFANIFRWVPD
;
A
#
# COMPACT_ATOMS: atom_id res chain seq x y z
N MET A 1 32.54 -42.13 -1.62
CA MET A 1 31.52 -41.28 -2.28
C MET A 1 30.69 -40.63 -1.19
N ILE A 2 30.93 -39.34 -0.91
CA ILE A 2 30.06 -38.53 -0.05
C ILE A 2 29.72 -37.31 -0.90
N ALA A 3 28.52 -37.29 -1.47
CA ALA A 3 28.01 -36.15 -2.21
C ALA A 3 27.49 -35.13 -1.18
N LEU A 4 28.29 -34.11 -0.88
CA LEU A 4 27.88 -32.99 -0.05
C LEU A 4 26.92 -32.12 -0.87
N ARG A 5 25.61 -32.35 -0.74
CA ARG A 5 24.60 -31.47 -1.34
C ARG A 5 24.53 -30.19 -0.53
N VAL A 6 25.09 -29.12 -1.08
CA VAL A 6 24.87 -27.76 -0.59
C VAL A 6 23.47 -27.35 -1.03
N THR A 7 22.50 -27.51 -0.15
CA THR A 7 21.12 -27.05 -0.38
C THR A 7 21.09 -25.55 -0.14
N VAL A 8 21.01 -24.75 -1.20
CA VAL A 8 20.79 -23.30 -1.10
C VAL A 8 19.34 -23.08 -0.71
N PHE A 9 19.10 -22.64 0.52
CA PHE A 9 17.81 -22.10 0.93
C PHE A 9 17.70 -20.67 0.39
N PHE A 10 17.01 -20.50 -0.73
CA PHE A 10 16.54 -19.18 -1.16
C PHE A 10 15.34 -18.79 -0.30
N LEU A 11 15.58 -18.01 0.76
CA LEU A 11 14.52 -17.34 1.52
C LEU A 11 14.03 -16.14 0.69
N LEU A 12 13.00 -16.36 -0.13
CA LEU A 12 12.33 -15.27 -0.85
C LEU A 12 11.34 -14.59 0.09
N SER A 13 11.82 -13.61 0.84
CA SER A 13 10.97 -12.55 1.39
C SER A 13 11.79 -11.27 1.47
N VAL A 14 12.24 -10.81 0.30
CA VAL A 14 12.86 -9.49 0.18
C VAL A 14 11.78 -8.52 -0.27
N SER A 15 11.09 -7.92 0.69
CA SER A 15 10.54 -6.59 0.44
C SER A 15 11.76 -5.67 0.35
N GLU A 16 12.20 -5.31 -0.85
CA GLU A 16 13.32 -4.39 -1.02
C GLU A 16 12.91 -3.03 -0.45
N VAL A 17 13.24 -2.79 0.82
CA VAL A 17 13.17 -1.48 1.43
C VAL A 17 14.25 -0.63 0.76
N ILE A 18 13.85 0.12 -0.26
CA ILE A 18 14.72 1.10 -0.88
C ILE A 18 14.66 2.35 -0.01
N SER A 19 15.75 2.70 0.67
CA SER A 19 15.84 3.90 1.51
C SER A 19 15.70 5.21 0.71
N GLN A 20 15.70 5.11 -0.61
CA GLN A 20 15.54 6.23 -1.54
C GLN A 20 14.44 5.85 -2.52
N CYS A 21 13.28 6.48 -2.39
CA CYS A 21 12.14 6.22 -3.26
C CYS A 21 12.54 6.45 -4.72
N PRO A 22 11.98 5.65 -5.66
CA PRO A 22 12.37 5.70 -7.06
C PRO A 22 12.43 7.15 -7.55
N PRO A 23 13.58 7.60 -8.07
CA PRO A 23 13.66 8.93 -8.65
C PRO A 23 12.81 8.93 -9.93
N SER A 24 11.65 9.57 -9.83
CA SER A 24 10.88 10.17 -10.92
C SER A 24 10.26 9.28 -12.01
N SER A 25 10.04 7.97 -11.83
CA SER A 25 9.18 7.25 -12.79
C SER A 25 8.29 6.20 -12.12
N GLY A 26 6.99 6.47 -12.17
CA GLY A 26 5.95 5.53 -11.75
C GLY A 26 5.40 5.77 -10.35
N ILE A 27 4.21 5.25 -10.16
CA ILE A 27 3.54 5.19 -8.86
C ILE A 27 4.29 4.22 -7.93
N TYR A 28 4.38 4.56 -6.65
CA TYR A 28 4.96 3.68 -5.64
C TYR A 28 4.19 3.76 -4.33
N LEU A 29 4.41 2.75 -3.48
CA LEU A 29 3.91 2.72 -2.11
C LEU A 29 5.00 3.23 -1.18
N ARG A 30 4.63 3.99 -0.15
CA ARG A 30 5.53 4.45 0.89
C ARG A 30 4.92 4.23 2.27
N HIS A 31 5.70 3.69 3.19
CA HIS A 31 5.28 3.42 4.56
C HIS A 31 6.51 3.55 5.47
N ASP A 32 6.37 4.26 6.59
CA ASP A 32 7.47 4.54 7.54
C ASP A 32 8.76 5.07 6.89
N GLY A 33 8.59 5.94 5.90
CA GLY A 33 9.70 6.54 5.15
C GLY A 33 10.34 5.62 4.10
N ASN A 34 10.01 4.33 4.10
CA ASN A 34 10.49 3.32 3.17
C ASN A 34 9.56 3.19 1.97
N CYS A 35 10.12 2.77 0.84
CA CYS A 35 9.42 2.70 -0.44
C CYS A 35 9.26 1.24 -0.83
N TYR A 36 8.09 0.91 -1.36
CA TYR A 36 7.63 -0.44 -1.58
C TYR A 36 7.15 -0.58 -3.02
N THR A 37 7.46 -1.73 -3.62
CA THR A 37 7.05 -2.05 -4.99
C THR A 37 5.58 -2.45 -5.05
N ASN A 38 5.05 -2.51 -6.27
CA ASN A 38 3.72 -3.05 -6.52
C ASN A 38 3.57 -4.47 -5.95
N GLY A 39 2.47 -4.74 -5.27
CA GLY A 39 2.18 -6.05 -4.69
C GLY A 39 2.75 -6.27 -3.29
N SER A 40 3.20 -5.21 -2.60
CA SER A 40 3.77 -5.33 -1.25
C SER A 40 2.72 -5.65 -0.19
N TYR A 41 3.17 -6.25 0.92
CA TYR A 41 2.33 -6.78 2.00
C TYR A 41 2.46 -5.92 3.27
N PHE A 42 1.34 -5.63 3.92
CA PHE A 42 1.25 -4.83 5.13
C PHE A 42 0.29 -5.48 6.13
N PHE A 43 0.70 -5.58 7.39
CA PHE A 43 -0.24 -5.97 8.44
C PHE A 43 -1.15 -4.79 8.76
N ASP A 44 -2.42 -5.08 9.05
CA ASP A 44 -3.37 -4.07 9.49
C ASP A 44 -2.90 -3.33 10.77
N ALA A 45 -2.13 -4.02 11.62
CA ALA A 45 -1.53 -3.49 12.83
C ALA A 45 -0.45 -2.42 12.54
N ASP A 46 0.26 -2.53 11.42
CA ASP A 46 1.34 -1.61 11.05
C ASP A 46 0.77 -0.28 10.54
N ILE A 47 -0.48 -0.26 10.08
CA ILE A 47 -1.10 0.91 9.45
C ILE A 47 -2.13 1.59 10.36
N LYS A 48 -2.04 1.35 11.68
CA LYS A 48 -2.87 2.01 12.68
C LYS A 48 -2.42 3.46 12.88
N GLY A 49 -3.35 4.40 12.70
CA GLY A 49 -3.13 5.83 12.84
C GLY A 49 -2.60 6.50 11.57
N ALA A 50 -2.94 7.77 11.38
CA ALA A 50 -2.61 8.52 10.17
C ALA A 50 -1.10 8.61 9.89
N SER A 51 -0.26 8.63 10.94
CA SER A 51 1.19 8.69 10.82
C SER A 51 1.82 7.42 10.21
N ASN A 52 1.14 6.28 10.34
CA ASN A 52 1.63 4.97 9.89
C ASN A 52 0.92 4.53 8.59
N SER A 53 0.30 5.47 7.90
CA SER A 53 -0.44 5.20 6.67
C SER A 53 0.44 4.59 5.57
N ILE A 54 -0.19 3.79 4.71
CA ILE A 54 0.38 3.45 3.41
C ILE A 54 0.10 4.61 2.48
N GLN A 55 1.13 5.27 1.99
CA GLN A 55 1.01 6.34 1.01
C GLN A 55 1.17 5.77 -0.38
N CYS A 56 0.16 5.95 -1.22
CA CYS A 56 0.30 5.77 -2.65
C CYS A 56 0.70 7.11 -3.25
N VAL A 57 1.85 7.16 -3.93
CA VAL A 57 2.48 8.41 -4.37
C VAL A 57 2.77 8.34 -5.86
N LEU A 58 2.36 9.37 -6.58
CA LEU A 58 2.74 9.61 -7.97
C LEU A 58 3.56 10.91 -8.06
N PRO A 59 4.88 10.82 -8.36
CA PRO A 59 5.73 11.99 -8.51
C PRO A 59 5.25 12.97 -9.58
N ASP A 60 5.57 14.25 -9.38
CA ASP A 60 5.44 15.31 -10.39
C ASP A 60 4.04 15.40 -11.02
N SER A 61 3.01 15.17 -10.21
CA SER A 61 1.61 15.06 -10.64
C SER A 61 0.70 15.77 -9.64
N THR A 62 -0.41 16.31 -10.13
CA THR A 62 -1.45 16.92 -9.29
C THR A 62 -2.60 15.95 -9.08
N LEU A 63 -3.02 15.72 -7.83
CA LEU A 63 -4.17 14.88 -7.52
C LEU A 63 -5.46 15.56 -8.00
N THR A 64 -6.27 14.83 -8.77
CA THR A 64 -7.57 15.32 -9.27
C THR A 64 -8.73 14.52 -8.67
N ALA A 65 -8.62 13.20 -8.62
CA ALA A 65 -9.68 12.30 -8.16
C ALA A 65 -9.14 10.93 -7.70
N GLY A 66 -7.89 10.85 -7.24
CA GLY A 66 -7.28 9.58 -6.87
C GLY A 66 -8.04 8.85 -5.78
N GLU A 67 -7.98 7.52 -5.80
CA GLU A 67 -8.73 6.69 -4.86
C GLU A 67 -8.00 5.40 -4.48
N TRP A 68 -8.38 4.87 -3.32
CA TRP A 68 -8.15 3.49 -2.95
C TRP A 68 -9.42 2.68 -3.21
N VAL A 69 -9.26 1.44 -3.67
CA VAL A 69 -10.33 0.48 -3.92
C VAL A 69 -10.07 -0.76 -3.08
N THR A 70 -11.09 -1.21 -2.37
CA THR A 70 -11.07 -2.39 -1.48
C THR A 70 -10.93 -3.70 -2.26
N PRO A 71 -10.65 -4.82 -1.60
CA PRO A 71 -10.65 -6.14 -2.23
C PRO A 71 -11.99 -6.53 -2.87
N SER A 72 -13.11 -5.99 -2.36
CA SER A 72 -14.45 -6.19 -2.95
C SER A 72 -14.69 -5.34 -4.21
N GLY A 73 -13.76 -4.46 -4.58
CA GLY A 73 -13.86 -3.58 -5.74
C GLY A 73 -14.63 -2.28 -5.48
N SER A 74 -14.94 -1.96 -4.22
CA SER A 74 -15.59 -0.71 -3.84
C SER A 74 -14.55 0.38 -3.56
N SER A 75 -14.83 1.62 -3.94
CA SER A 75 -14.00 2.76 -3.52
C SER A 75 -14.00 2.87 -1.99
N VAL A 76 -12.85 3.17 -1.41
CA VAL A 76 -12.70 3.41 0.03
C VAL A 76 -13.35 4.76 0.34
N ASP A 77 -14.39 4.75 1.16
CA ASP A 77 -14.95 5.98 1.72
C ASP A 77 -14.02 6.51 2.82
N CYS A 78 -13.14 7.45 2.44
CA CYS A 78 -12.18 8.07 3.35
C CYS A 78 -12.84 8.83 4.53
N SER A 79 -14.17 9.06 4.48
CA SER A 79 -14.97 9.71 5.51
C SER A 79 -15.75 8.74 6.42
N ALA A 80 -15.74 7.44 6.14
CA ALA A 80 -16.43 6.41 6.92
C ALA A 80 -15.49 5.27 7.37
N ASP A 81 -15.99 4.43 8.28
CA ASP A 81 -15.17 3.41 8.96
C ASP A 81 -15.04 2.09 8.19
N PRO A 82 -13.97 1.31 8.45
CA PRO A 82 -12.84 1.64 9.35
C PRO A 82 -11.62 2.24 8.62
N LEU A 83 -11.63 2.33 7.30
CA LEU A 83 -10.48 2.79 6.53
C LEU A 83 -10.57 4.29 6.26
N ARG A 84 -9.46 5.00 6.50
CA ARG A 84 -9.36 6.45 6.32
C ARG A 84 -8.22 6.81 5.40
N CYS A 85 -8.34 7.99 4.80
CA CYS A 85 -7.34 8.50 3.86
C CYS A 85 -6.99 9.96 4.16
N ASN A 86 -5.80 10.36 3.72
CA ASN A 86 -5.42 11.76 3.60
C ASN A 86 -4.94 11.99 2.17
N GLU A 87 -5.20 13.18 1.65
CA GLU A 87 -4.86 13.56 0.30
C GLU A 87 -3.86 14.72 0.31
N ILE A 88 -2.84 14.62 -0.54
CA ILE A 88 -1.92 15.71 -0.83
C ILE A 88 -1.97 15.95 -2.33
N SER A 89 -2.43 17.13 -2.72
CA SER A 89 -2.65 17.43 -4.12
C SER A 89 -1.37 17.65 -4.91
N SER A 90 -0.32 18.23 -4.31
CA SER A 90 0.94 18.58 -5.00
C SER A 90 2.11 18.71 -4.00
N PRO A 91 3.38 18.65 -4.44
CA PRO A 91 3.87 18.45 -5.82
C PRO A 91 3.75 17.01 -6.33
N ASN A 92 3.53 16.06 -5.42
CA ASN A 92 3.33 14.65 -5.74
C ASN A 92 1.92 14.27 -5.31
N ALA A 93 1.07 13.90 -6.27
CA ALA A 93 -0.25 13.38 -5.99
C ALA A 93 -0.12 12.20 -5.03
N THR A 94 -0.70 12.33 -3.85
CA THR A 94 -0.59 11.31 -2.80
C THR A 94 -1.95 11.07 -2.19
N ILE A 95 -2.35 9.80 -2.11
CA ILE A 95 -3.48 9.36 -1.28
C ILE A 95 -3.00 8.31 -0.30
N SER A 96 -3.17 8.57 0.98
CA SER A 96 -2.77 7.65 2.04
C SER A 96 -3.93 6.73 2.45
N LEU A 97 -3.64 5.56 3.01
CA LEU A 97 -4.62 4.66 3.60
C LEU A 97 -4.16 4.24 5.00
N TYR A 98 -5.04 4.36 5.99
CA TYR A 98 -4.77 3.96 7.37
C TYR A 98 -6.05 3.52 8.08
N ILE A 99 -5.87 2.85 9.22
CA ILE A 99 -6.96 2.44 10.10
C ILE A 99 -6.88 3.30 11.38
N PRO A 100 -7.95 3.94 11.87
CA PRO A 100 -7.92 4.69 13.12
C PRO A 100 -7.44 3.84 14.31
N ASN A 101 -6.80 4.50 15.28
CA ASN A 101 -6.34 3.84 16.49
C ASN A 101 -7.52 3.19 17.24
N GLY A 102 -7.35 1.94 17.66
CA GLY A 102 -8.40 1.16 18.33
C GLY A 102 -9.46 0.55 17.39
N GLN A 103 -9.33 0.74 16.07
CA GLN A 103 -10.18 0.08 15.07
C GLN A 103 -9.44 -1.05 14.34
N GLY A 104 -10.20 -1.88 13.65
CA GLY A 104 -9.71 -2.98 12.83
C GLY A 104 -10.51 -3.07 11.54
N ILE A 105 -9.91 -3.70 10.53
CA ILE A 105 -10.65 -4.13 9.34
C ILE A 105 -11.33 -5.47 9.63
N SER A 106 -12.35 -5.82 8.84
CA SER A 106 -13.05 -7.09 8.96
C SER A 106 -12.33 -8.22 8.20
N PRO A 107 -12.64 -9.51 8.44
CA PRO A 107 -12.10 -10.61 7.62
C PRO A 107 -12.37 -10.46 6.12
N SER A 108 -13.47 -9.82 5.74
CA SER A 108 -13.82 -9.56 4.33
C SER A 108 -12.98 -8.47 3.69
N ASP A 109 -12.26 -7.68 4.48
CA ASP A 109 -11.36 -6.63 4.03
C ASP A 109 -9.92 -7.14 3.86
N ASP A 110 -9.63 -8.39 4.23
CA ASP A 110 -8.32 -9.00 4.00
C ASP A 110 -8.08 -9.18 2.48
N GLY A 111 -7.00 -8.61 1.95
CA GLY A 111 -6.57 -8.88 0.58
C GLY A 111 -5.98 -7.70 -0.19
N TRP A 112 -6.20 -7.70 -1.49
CA TRP A 112 -5.60 -6.75 -2.43
C TRP A 112 -6.40 -5.45 -2.50
N TYR A 113 -5.79 -4.39 -2.00
CA TYR A 113 -6.20 -3.02 -2.21
C TYR A 113 -5.52 -2.47 -3.46
N LYS A 114 -6.25 -1.65 -4.20
CA LYS A 114 -5.78 -1.00 -5.41
C LYS A 114 -5.77 0.50 -5.19
N CYS A 115 -4.67 1.18 -5.53
CA CYS A 115 -4.61 2.63 -5.58
C CYS A 115 -4.49 3.09 -7.02
N CYS A 116 -5.22 4.15 -7.36
CA CYS A 116 -5.20 4.80 -8.66
C CYS A 116 -4.90 6.30 -8.50
N LEU A 117 -3.92 6.78 -9.28
CA LEU A 117 -3.51 8.19 -9.30
C LEU A 117 -3.25 8.66 -10.74
N PRO A 118 -3.34 9.97 -11.03
CA PRO A 118 -3.84 11.03 -10.15
C PRO A 118 -5.39 11.15 -10.16
N THR A 119 -6.05 10.35 -10.99
CA THR A 119 -7.51 10.21 -11.11
C THR A 119 -7.96 8.89 -10.52
N ASP A 120 -9.27 8.68 -10.49
CA ASP A 120 -9.89 7.46 -10.00
C ASP A 120 -9.52 6.22 -10.84
N CYS A 121 -9.93 5.04 -10.38
CA CYS A 121 -9.62 3.77 -11.02
C CYS A 121 -10.43 3.48 -12.28
N SER A 122 -11.37 4.34 -12.67
CA SER A 122 -12.10 4.21 -13.93
C SER A 122 -11.29 4.74 -15.10
N ASP A 123 -10.52 5.81 -14.87
CA ASP A 123 -9.78 6.53 -15.91
C ASP A 123 -8.25 6.44 -15.77
N SER A 124 -7.73 6.09 -14.59
CA SER A 124 -6.28 6.07 -14.35
C SER A 124 -5.56 4.93 -15.07
N ASN A 125 -4.47 5.26 -15.76
CA ASN A 125 -3.50 4.29 -16.28
C ASN A 125 -2.39 3.95 -15.29
N THR A 126 -2.37 4.59 -14.11
CA THR A 126 -1.31 4.45 -13.12
C THR A 126 -1.87 3.83 -11.85
N ILE A 127 -1.61 2.53 -11.69
CA ILE A 127 -2.23 1.68 -10.68
C ILE A 127 -1.15 0.96 -9.89
N ILE A 128 -1.34 0.86 -8.57
CA ILE A 128 -0.50 0.04 -7.70
C ILE A 128 -1.35 -0.75 -6.71
N PHE A 129 -0.89 -1.94 -6.33
CA PHE A 129 -1.56 -2.83 -5.41
C PHE A 129 -0.79 -2.95 -4.10
N ALA A 130 -1.53 -3.01 -2.99
CA ALA A 130 -1.05 -3.34 -1.66
C ALA A 130 -1.89 -4.49 -1.10
N ASN A 131 -1.25 -5.51 -0.53
CA ASN A 131 -1.95 -6.54 0.22
C ASN A 131 -2.03 -6.13 1.69
N ILE A 132 -3.23 -5.89 2.21
CA ILE A 132 -3.44 -5.57 3.61
C ILE A 132 -4.19 -6.73 4.23
N PHE A 133 -3.67 -7.26 5.32
CA PHE A 133 -4.25 -8.43 5.97
C PHE A 133 -4.16 -8.30 7.48
N ARG A 134 -5.17 -8.81 8.16
CA ARG A 134 -5.23 -8.79 9.62
C ARG A 134 -4.17 -9.68 10.21
N TRP A 135 -3.47 -9.14 11.21
CA TRP A 135 -2.67 -9.98 12.08
C TRP A 135 -3.60 -10.78 13.01
N VAL A 136 -3.53 -12.10 12.94
CA VAL A 136 -4.22 -13.01 13.86
C VAL A 136 -3.12 -13.79 14.59
N PRO A 137 -2.91 -13.58 15.90
CA PRO A 137 -2.02 -14.46 16.67
C PRO A 137 -2.64 -15.85 16.77
N ASP A 138 -1.85 -16.87 16.44
CA ASP A 138 -2.17 -18.28 16.68
C ASP A 138 -2.32 -18.60 18.18
#